data_AF-A0A3B8HTY7-F1
#
_entry.id   AF-A0A3B8HTY7-F1
#
_cell.length_a   1.000
_cell.length_b   1.000
_cell.length_c   1.000
_cell.angle_alpha   90.00
_cell.angle_beta   90.00
_cell.angle_gamma   90.00
#
_symmetry.space_group_name_H-M   'P 1'
#
loop_
_entity.id
_entity.type
_entity.pdbx_description
1 polymer ?
#
loop_
_entity_poly.entity_id
_entity_poly.type
_entity_poly.pdbx_seq_one_letter_code
_entity_poly.pdbx_strand_id
1 'polypeptide(L)'
;MKKGLLGFMSVIGMLGLLTGMPAWAQEGEAKLEEIVVTGERIVTPTRQTGEGVYTGQEVTRKGIEIEGSKANTSVYNAIDVLPGINVESVDPYGLGAEQRMIRVRGVRGYLGSMSVEGVPNWGGNPIGPREYIYDTENWYP
;
A
#
# COMPACT_ATOMS: atom_id res chain seq x y z
N MET A 1 48.99 -29.06 -67.66
CA MET A 1 48.62 -27.82 -66.94
C MET A 1 47.23 -27.25 -67.28
N LYS A 2 46.38 -27.88 -68.11
CA LYS A 2 45.10 -27.27 -68.54
C LYS A 2 43.84 -27.69 -67.75
N LYS A 3 43.89 -28.77 -66.95
CA LYS A 3 42.71 -29.30 -66.23
C LYS A 3 42.43 -28.61 -64.89
N GLY A 4 43.45 -28.06 -64.22
CA GLY A 4 43.29 -27.37 -62.92
C GLY A 4 42.70 -25.97 -63.03
N LEU A 5 43.01 -25.24 -64.11
CA LEU A 5 42.49 -23.89 -64.34
C LEU A 5 40.99 -23.91 -64.68
N LEU A 6 40.51 -24.94 -65.39
CA LEU A 6 39.09 -25.11 -65.71
C LEU A 6 38.24 -25.43 -64.46
N GLY A 7 38.78 -26.23 -63.53
CA GLY A 7 38.11 -26.53 -62.26
C GLY A 7 38.00 -25.31 -61.36
N PHE A 8 39.05 -24.48 -61.31
CA PHE A 8 39.05 -23.26 -60.51
C PHE A 8 38.05 -22.20 -61.04
N MET A 9 37.94 -22.07 -62.36
CA MET A 9 36.96 -21.18 -63.00
C MET A 9 35.52 -21.67 -62.83
N SER A 10 35.29 -23.00 -62.81
CA SER A 10 33.98 -23.60 -62.51
C SER A 10 33.52 -23.32 -61.08
N VAL A 11 34.43 -23.43 -60.11
CA VAL A 11 34.14 -23.14 -58.69
C VAL A 11 33.85 -21.65 -58.48
N ILE A 12 34.59 -20.75 -59.16
CA ILE A 12 34.33 -19.30 -59.09
C ILE A 12 32.99 -18.94 -59.75
N GLY A 13 32.66 -19.57 -60.88
CA GLY A 13 31.36 -19.38 -61.54
C GLY A 13 30.19 -19.85 -60.68
N MET A 14 30.37 -20.95 -59.96
CA MET A 14 29.34 -21.49 -59.06
C MET A 14 29.20 -20.68 -57.76
N LEU A 15 30.29 -20.08 -57.28
CA LEU A 15 30.29 -19.16 -56.14
C LEU A 15 29.62 -17.82 -56.49
N GLY A 16 29.80 -17.33 -57.72
CA GLY A 16 29.13 -16.13 -58.22
C GLY A 16 27.62 -16.29 -58.46
N LEU A 17 27.16 -17.52 -58.71
CA LEU A 17 25.72 -17.84 -58.83
C LEU A 17 25.01 -17.93 -57.48
N LEU A 18 25.74 -18.23 -56.39
CA LEU A 18 25.20 -18.29 -55.03
C LEU A 18 25.10 -16.92 -54.35
N THR A 19 25.88 -15.93 -54.76
CA THR A 19 25.85 -14.57 -54.20
C THR A 19 24.79 -13.66 -54.82
N GLY A 20 24.11 -14.12 -55.88
CA GLY A 20 23.11 -13.35 -56.64
C GLY A 20 21.65 -13.58 -56.24
N MET A 21 21.37 -14.40 -55.22
CA MET A 21 20.00 -14.58 -54.74
C MET A 21 19.61 -13.41 -53.82
N PRO A 22 18.70 -12.51 -54.21
CA PRO A 22 18.13 -11.55 -53.26
C PRO A 22 17.38 -12.35 -52.19
N ALA A 23 17.75 -12.19 -50.94
CA ALA A 23 16.97 -12.68 -49.82
C ALA A 23 15.62 -11.96 -49.82
N TRP A 24 14.56 -12.64 -50.25
CA TRP A 24 13.18 -12.16 -50.15
C TRP A 24 12.71 -12.37 -48.71
N ALA A 25 13.23 -11.54 -47.81
CA ALA A 25 12.71 -11.38 -46.47
C ALA A 25 12.45 -9.88 -46.25
N GLN A 26 11.61 -9.31 -47.13
CA GLN A 26 11.08 -7.97 -46.94
C GLN A 26 9.67 -8.13 -46.36
N GLU A 27 9.61 -8.54 -45.09
CA GLU A 27 8.38 -8.41 -44.32
C GLU A 27 8.23 -6.92 -44.02
N GLY A 28 7.32 -6.25 -44.74
CA GLY A 28 7.08 -4.83 -44.57
C GLY A 28 6.69 -4.55 -43.13
N GLU A 29 7.35 -3.57 -42.49
CA GLU A 29 6.99 -3.11 -41.15
C GLU A 29 5.49 -2.81 -41.10
N ALA A 30 4.75 -3.62 -40.33
CA ALA A 30 3.36 -3.34 -40.04
C ALA A 30 3.30 -2.12 -39.12
N LYS A 31 3.08 -0.94 -39.72
CA LYS A 31 2.79 0.29 -38.98
C LYS A 31 1.39 0.14 -38.38
N LEU A 32 1.33 -0.14 -37.08
CA LEU A 32 0.09 -0.11 -36.32
C LEU A 32 -0.43 1.33 -36.27
N GLU A 33 -1.72 1.51 -36.48
CA GLU A 33 -2.38 2.80 -36.36
C GLU A 33 -2.38 3.27 -34.89
N GLU A 34 -2.23 4.58 -34.69
CA GLU A 34 -2.23 5.19 -33.36
C GLU A 34 -3.63 5.15 -32.75
N ILE A 35 -3.80 4.44 -31.63
CA ILE A 35 -5.06 4.42 -30.88
C ILE A 35 -5.07 5.64 -29.95
N VAL A 36 -5.74 6.71 -30.36
CA VAL A 36 -5.97 7.89 -29.52
C VAL A 36 -7.25 7.69 -28.70
N VAL A 37 -7.08 7.39 -27.41
CA VAL A 37 -8.19 7.29 -26.46
C VAL A 37 -8.70 8.70 -26.14
N THR A 38 -9.80 9.10 -26.77
CA THR A 38 -10.51 10.34 -26.42
C THR A 38 -11.65 10.00 -25.46
N GLY A 39 -11.50 10.45 -24.20
CA GLY A 39 -12.54 10.37 -23.19
C GLY A 39 -12.84 11.77 -22.68
N GLU A 40 -14.11 12.11 -22.54
CA GLU A 40 -14.51 13.35 -21.89
C GLU A 40 -13.99 13.33 -20.45
N ARG A 41 -13.14 14.31 -20.09
CA ARG A 41 -12.61 14.41 -18.73
C ARG A 41 -13.77 14.77 -17.83
N ILE A 42 -14.32 13.80 -17.11
CA ILE A 42 -15.29 14.03 -16.04
C ILE A 42 -14.53 14.76 -14.92
N VAL A 43 -14.49 16.08 -14.99
CA VAL A 43 -14.01 16.94 -13.90
C VAL A 43 -15.19 17.16 -12.96
N THR A 44 -15.69 16.10 -12.34
CA THR A 44 -16.47 16.29 -11.12
C THR A 44 -15.52 16.94 -10.11
N PRO A 45 -15.87 18.08 -9.49
CA PRO A 45 -15.15 18.54 -8.32
C PRO A 45 -15.18 17.39 -7.32
N THR A 46 -14.02 16.79 -7.01
CA THR A 46 -13.89 15.74 -5.99
C THR A 46 -14.13 16.24 -4.57
N ARG A 47 -14.71 17.43 -4.42
CA ARG A 47 -14.83 18.16 -3.18
C ARG A 47 -16.23 18.70 -3.03
N GLN A 48 -17.06 17.94 -2.31
CA GLN A 48 -18.26 18.48 -1.68
C GLN A 48 -17.80 19.29 -0.47
N THR A 49 -18.22 20.54 -0.37
CA THR A 49 -17.95 21.44 0.76
C THR A 49 -18.64 20.88 2.02
N GLY A 50 -17.96 19.98 2.73
CA GLY A 50 -18.52 19.22 3.85
C GLY A 50 -17.82 17.86 4.10
N GLU A 51 -17.09 17.32 3.11
CA GLU A 51 -16.25 16.14 3.30
C GLU A 51 -14.93 16.52 3.96
N GLY A 52 -14.76 16.16 5.24
CA GLY A 52 -13.45 16.16 5.86
C GLY A 52 -12.53 15.18 5.12
N VAL A 53 -11.28 15.58 4.86
CA VAL A 53 -10.24 14.70 4.29
C VAL A 53 -9.76 13.62 5.27
N TYR A 54 -10.44 13.45 6.40
CA TYR A 54 -10.07 12.52 7.46
C TYR A 54 -11.20 11.51 7.70
N THR A 55 -10.80 10.27 7.95
CA THR A 55 -11.73 9.22 8.37
C THR A 55 -11.79 9.22 9.89
N GLY A 56 -12.96 9.53 10.46
CA GLY A 56 -13.25 9.35 11.89
C GLY A 56 -13.96 8.01 12.12
N GLN A 57 -13.62 7.34 13.21
CA GLN A 57 -14.32 6.16 13.69
C GLN A 57 -14.53 6.31 15.19
N GLU A 58 -15.63 5.75 15.70
CA GLU A 58 -16.01 5.83 17.10
C GLU A 58 -16.44 4.45 17.59
N VAL A 59 -15.97 4.08 18.78
CA VAL A 59 -16.47 2.91 19.49
C VAL A 59 -17.52 3.41 20.48
N THR A 60 -18.78 3.09 20.20
CA THR A 60 -19.91 3.47 21.07
C THR A 60 -19.83 2.75 22.42
N ARG A 61 -20.55 3.23 23.44
CA ARG A 61 -20.69 2.52 24.73
C ARG A 61 -21.12 1.06 24.57
N LYS A 62 -22.11 0.81 23.71
CA LYS A 62 -22.56 -0.55 23.42
C LYS A 62 -21.44 -1.40 22.80
N GLY A 63 -20.56 -0.79 22.01
CA GLY A 63 -19.36 -1.45 21.47
C GLY A 63 -18.39 -1.87 22.57
N ILE A 64 -18.08 -0.96 23.50
CA ILE A 64 -17.24 -1.22 24.67
C ILE A 64 -17.85 -2.36 25.52
N GLU A 65 -19.16 -2.32 25.79
CA GLU A 65 -19.87 -3.36 26.54
C GLU A 65 -19.80 -4.74 25.88
N ILE A 66 -19.88 -4.81 24.54
CA ILE A 66 -19.78 -6.05 23.77
C ILE A 66 -18.37 -6.63 23.85
N GLU A 67 -17.33 -5.78 23.84
CA GLU A 67 -15.94 -6.22 24.01
C GLU A 67 -15.62 -6.71 25.42
N GLY A 68 -16.35 -6.23 26.42
CA GLY A 68 -16.27 -6.69 27.81
C GLY A 68 -14.89 -6.46 28.44
N SER A 69 -14.31 -7.51 29.02
CA SER A 69 -13.05 -7.42 29.77
C SER A 69 -11.88 -6.88 28.95
N LYS A 70 -11.87 -7.13 27.63
CA LYS A 70 -10.85 -6.60 26.73
C LYS A 70 -10.84 -5.06 26.76
N ALA A 71 -12.00 -4.43 26.58
CA ALA A 71 -12.11 -2.97 26.58
C ALA A 71 -11.92 -2.35 27.97
N ASN A 72 -12.26 -3.08 29.04
CA ASN A 72 -12.10 -2.61 30.42
C ASN A 72 -10.63 -2.58 30.90
N THR A 73 -9.69 -3.16 30.16
CA THR A 73 -8.26 -3.19 30.55
C THR A 73 -7.43 -2.08 29.91
N SER A 74 -7.86 -1.56 28.75
CA SER A 74 -7.08 -0.60 27.98
C SER A 74 -7.96 0.10 26.96
N VAL A 75 -7.71 1.40 26.78
CA VAL A 75 -8.36 2.21 25.75
C VAL A 75 -7.93 1.76 24.36
N TYR A 76 -6.69 1.30 24.21
CA TYR A 76 -6.24 0.72 22.93
C TYR A 76 -6.98 -0.55 22.59
N ASN A 77 -7.16 -1.43 23.57
CA ASN A 77 -7.90 -2.66 23.36
C ASN A 77 -9.34 -2.38 22.91
N ALA A 78 -9.97 -1.32 23.46
CA ALA A 78 -11.31 -0.89 23.08
C ALA A 78 -11.43 -0.41 21.63
N ILE A 79 -10.35 0.06 20.99
CA ILE A 79 -10.35 0.53 19.60
C ILE A 79 -9.77 -0.49 18.61
N ASP A 80 -9.29 -1.64 19.08
CA ASP A 80 -8.68 -2.69 18.28
C ASP A 80 -9.70 -3.40 17.35
N VAL A 81 -11.00 -3.27 17.64
CA VAL A 81 -12.07 -3.74 16.74
C VAL A 81 -12.18 -2.91 15.46
N LEU A 82 -11.65 -1.68 15.46
CA LEU A 82 -11.80 -0.77 14.34
C LEU A 82 -10.94 -1.21 13.15
N PRO A 83 -11.48 -1.19 11.91
CA PRO A 83 -10.73 -1.53 10.73
C PRO A 83 -9.53 -0.61 10.53
N GLY A 84 -8.39 -1.22 10.24
CA GLY A 84 -7.14 -0.52 10.04
C GLY A 84 -6.43 -0.12 11.33
N ILE A 85 -6.93 -0.55 12.49
CA ILE A 85 -6.21 -0.48 13.77
C ILE A 85 -5.67 -1.88 14.09
N ASN A 86 -4.45 -1.95 14.59
CA ASN A 86 -3.89 -3.17 15.15
C ASN A 86 -3.10 -2.82 16.40
N VAL A 87 -3.56 -3.30 17.55
CA VAL A 87 -2.90 -3.10 18.83
C VAL A 87 -1.91 -4.22 19.09
N GLU A 88 -0.66 -3.83 19.32
CA GLU A 88 0.44 -4.75 19.61
C GLU A 88 0.88 -4.55 21.05
N SER A 89 0.88 -5.64 21.81
CA SER A 89 1.32 -5.67 23.20
C SER A 89 2.17 -6.90 23.43
N VAL A 90 3.22 -6.77 24.24
CA VAL A 90 3.97 -7.93 24.75
C VAL A 90 3.16 -8.65 25.83
N ASP A 91 2.27 -7.93 26.50
CA ASP A 91 1.41 -8.43 27.55
C ASP A 91 0.01 -8.77 27.01
N PRO A 92 -0.42 -10.04 27.06
CA PRO A 92 -1.73 -10.47 26.60
C PRO A 92 -2.87 -10.04 27.52
N TYR A 93 -2.60 -9.62 28.76
CA TYR A 93 -3.62 -9.27 29.75
C TYR A 93 -3.99 -7.79 29.77
N GLY A 94 -3.29 -6.94 29.01
CA GLY A 94 -3.63 -5.52 29.00
C GLY A 94 -3.26 -4.78 30.29
N LEU A 95 -2.26 -5.25 31.04
CA LEU A 95 -1.69 -4.57 32.22
C LEU A 95 -0.46 -3.70 31.91
N GLY A 96 0.33 -4.05 30.88
CA GLY A 96 1.50 -3.28 30.43
C GLY A 96 1.16 -1.97 29.69
N ALA A 97 0.67 -0.95 30.41
CA ALA A 97 0.12 0.29 29.80
C ALA A 97 1.09 1.09 28.92
N GLU A 98 2.39 1.06 29.22
CA GLU A 98 3.40 1.81 28.44
C GLU A 98 4.11 0.95 27.38
N GLN A 99 3.84 -0.36 27.35
CA GLN A 99 4.53 -1.32 26.47
C GLN A 99 3.68 -1.71 25.24
N ARG A 100 2.78 -0.81 24.83
CA ARG A 100 1.86 -1.00 23.71
C ARG A 100 2.24 -0.16 22.50
N MET A 101 1.94 -0.70 21.34
CA MET A 101 2.16 -0.03 20.06
C MET A 101 0.87 -0.15 19.25
N ILE A 102 0.53 0.89 18.49
CA ILE A 102 -0.64 0.86 17.62
C ILE A 102 -0.16 1.01 16.20
N ARG A 103 -0.72 0.21 15.29
CA ARG A 103 -0.63 0.47 13.86
C ARG A 103 -1.93 1.03 13.36
N VAL A 104 -1.83 2.15 12.64
CA VAL A 104 -2.95 2.71 11.90
C VAL A 104 -2.64 2.53 10.43
N ARG A 105 -3.45 1.73 9.72
CA ARG A 105 -3.30 1.37 8.30
C ARG A 105 -1.89 0.86 7.96
N GLY A 106 -1.33 0.04 8.86
CA GLY A 106 0.00 -0.57 8.71
C GLY A 106 1.18 0.30 9.17
N VAL A 107 0.97 1.60 9.43
CA VAL A 107 2.02 2.50 9.93
C VAL A 107 2.10 2.38 11.44
N ARG A 108 3.29 2.03 11.95
CA ARG A 108 3.55 1.95 13.40
C ARG A 108 3.63 3.35 14.00
N GLY A 109 2.73 3.66 14.91
CA GLY A 109 2.81 4.83 15.79
C GLY A 109 3.42 4.45 17.13
N TYR A 110 4.33 5.28 17.63
CA TYR A 110 4.73 5.24 19.03
C TYR A 110 3.59 5.83 19.85
N LEU A 111 2.71 4.96 20.36
CA LEU A 111 1.61 5.25 21.29
C LEU A 111 0.51 6.22 20.75
N GLY A 112 0.70 6.89 19.61
CA GLY A 112 -0.28 7.79 19.01
C GLY A 112 -0.48 9.08 19.84
N SER A 113 -1.57 9.79 19.59
CA SER A 113 -2.04 10.91 20.39
C SER A 113 -3.39 10.55 21.02
N MET A 114 -3.60 10.94 22.26
CA MET A 114 -4.84 10.68 22.97
C MET A 114 -5.24 11.93 23.76
N SER A 115 -6.53 12.15 23.86
CA SER A 115 -7.10 13.31 24.54
C SER A 115 -8.42 12.92 25.17
N VAL A 116 -8.75 13.59 26.28
CA VAL A 116 -10.10 13.59 26.85
C VAL A 116 -10.69 14.96 26.63
N GLU A 117 -11.86 15.02 25.98
CA GLU A 117 -12.56 16.28 25.71
C GLU A 117 -11.65 17.35 25.03
N GLY A 118 -10.77 16.90 24.14
CA GLY A 118 -9.82 17.76 23.42
C GLY A 118 -8.57 18.16 24.23
N VAL A 119 -8.46 17.78 25.51
CA VAL A 119 -7.26 17.99 26.32
C VAL A 119 -6.30 16.80 26.16
N PRO A 120 -5.09 16.99 25.60
CA PRO A 120 -4.16 15.89 25.38
C PRO A 120 -3.59 15.34 26.70
N ASN A 121 -3.44 14.02 26.80
CA ASN A 121 -2.81 13.33 27.95
C ASN A 121 -1.43 12.74 27.62
N TRP A 122 -0.78 13.26 26.58
CA TRP A 122 0.50 12.76 26.09
C TRP A 122 1.62 13.80 26.25
N GLY A 123 2.85 13.32 26.38
CA GLY A 123 4.03 14.16 26.54
C GLY A 123 5.19 13.72 25.65
N GLY A 124 6.22 14.57 25.58
CA GLY A 124 7.51 14.22 24.98
C GLY A 124 8.46 13.52 25.95
N ASN A 125 8.28 13.70 27.26
CA ASN A 125 9.06 13.02 28.29
C ASN A 125 8.20 12.74 29.54
N PRO A 126 7.74 11.49 29.76
CA PRO A 126 7.92 10.31 28.89
C PRO A 126 7.15 10.44 27.57
N ILE A 127 7.62 9.82 26.49
CA ILE A 127 6.99 9.89 25.16
C ILE A 127 5.62 9.21 25.16
N GLY A 128 4.61 9.85 24.57
CA GLY A 128 3.31 9.25 24.25
C GLY A 128 2.22 9.48 25.30
N PRO A 129 0.99 9.03 25.02
CA PRO A 129 -0.17 9.10 25.91
C PRO A 129 -0.14 8.18 27.14
N ARG A 130 -1.01 8.51 28.10
CA ARG A 130 -1.16 7.84 29.39
C ARG A 130 -2.56 7.30 29.58
N GLU A 131 -2.86 6.13 29.04
CA GLU A 131 -4.20 5.53 29.17
C GLU A 131 -4.49 5.04 30.60
N TYR A 132 -3.46 4.69 31.38
CA TYR A 132 -3.61 4.16 32.75
C TYR A 132 -4.15 5.17 33.76
N ILE A 133 -4.29 6.44 33.37
CA ILE A 133 -4.92 7.47 34.21
C ILE A 133 -6.44 7.42 34.12
N TYR A 134 -6.98 6.66 33.16
CA TYR A 134 -8.41 6.49 32.98
C TYR A 134 -8.89 5.28 33.74
N ASP A 135 -10.04 5.45 34.38
CA ASP A 135 -10.80 4.35 34.94
C ASP A 135 -11.61 3.70 33.82
N THR A 136 -11.03 2.69 33.19
CA THR A 136 -11.64 1.93 32.08
C THR A 136 -12.70 0.94 32.56
N GLU A 137 -12.85 0.73 33.87
CA GLU A 137 -13.99 -0.04 34.42
C GLU A 137 -15.22 0.86 34.59
N ASN A 138 -15.02 2.17 34.62
CA ASN A 138 -16.02 3.12 35.05
C ASN A 138 -16.17 4.31 34.09
N TRP A 139 -16.54 4.03 32.85
CA TRP A 139 -16.83 5.02 31.81
C TRP A 139 -18.14 5.80 32.11
N TYR A 140 -18.17 6.62 33.16
CA TYR A 140 -19.29 7.53 33.42
C TYR A 140 -19.18 8.82 32.60
N PRO A 141 -20.32 9.45 32.22
CA PRO A 141 -20.34 10.84 31.79
C PRO A 141 -19.97 11.82 32.93
#